data_AF-A0A5J5CHF8-F1
#
_entry.id   AF-A0A5J5CHF8-F1
#
_cell.length_a   1.000
_cell.length_b   1.000
_cell.length_c   1.000
_cell.angle_alpha   90.00
_cell.angle_beta   90.00
_cell.angle_gamma   90.00
#
_symmetry.space_group_name_H-M   'P 1'
#
loop_
_entity.id
_entity.type
_entity.pdbx_description
1 polymer ?
#
loop_
_entity_poly.entity_id
_entity_poly.type
_entity_poly.pdbx_seq_one_letter_code
_entity_poly.pdbx_strand_id
1 'polypeptide(L)'
;EQYVFIHDTLVEAILSRGTSVTSDLLHTYVSDLLTPGALGRTRMDKQFKLISQRQAKHADYSTALRDGNAERNRARALMPVERSRVCLTASKSNSTGYINASYVMGHHHSKEFIVSQTPLSSTVADFWRMIWEHGAHTVVCLPDTHSQSEQGESCVYWPSKDQPMSFEGFTVSYSGEEHVCLSNDERLLVQDFTVDSPENNYVLEVRQYSAACWPNPDSPIRNCFDLVSTVREHSRHSDRPTIIHDPLGGATSGLFCALTTLSSQLEEEGAVDVYQVARMTNLMRPGVFNDL
;
A
#
# COMPACT_ATOMS: atom_id res chain seq x y z
N GLU A 1 27.34 14.34 6.34
CA GLU A 1 26.25 13.37 6.14
C GLU A 1 26.45 12.08 6.94
N GLN A 2 27.54 11.33 6.73
CA GLN A 2 27.82 10.08 7.47
C GLN A 2 27.81 10.23 9.00
N TYR A 3 28.39 11.30 9.55
CA TYR A 3 28.37 11.56 11.00
C TYR A 3 26.95 11.74 11.57
N VAL A 4 26.09 12.45 10.85
CA VAL A 4 24.68 12.66 11.23
C VAL A 4 23.93 11.34 11.17
N PHE A 5 24.14 10.56 10.11
CA PHE A 5 23.54 9.23 9.95
C PHE A 5 23.91 8.28 11.10
N ILE A 6 25.17 8.26 11.55
CA ILE A 6 25.60 7.44 12.69
C ILE A 6 24.85 7.86 13.96
N HIS A 7 24.73 9.16 14.21
CA HIS A 7 24.01 9.66 15.38
C HIS A 7 22.51 9.29 15.31
N ASP A 8 21.87 9.47 14.16
CA ASP A 8 20.46 9.13 13.96
C ASP A 8 20.21 7.62 14.10
N THR A 9 21.13 6.79 13.60
CA THR A 9 21.08 5.32 13.75
C THR A 9 21.21 4.89 15.20
N LEU A 10 22.11 5.51 15.96
CA LEU A 10 22.29 5.21 17.38
C LEU A 10 21.07 5.66 18.21
N VAL A 11 20.55 6.86 17.94
CA VAL A 11 19.31 7.34 18.57
C VAL A 11 18.17 6.36 18.31
N GLU A 12 18.01 5.93 17.06
CA GLU A 12 16.99 4.94 16.71
C GLU A 12 17.18 3.62 17.44
N ALA A 13 18.38 3.06 17.46
CA ALA A 13 18.67 1.79 18.14
C ALA A 13 18.42 1.87 19.65
N ILE A 14 18.71 3.01 20.28
CA ILE A 14 18.44 3.24 21.71
C ILE A 14 16.94 3.35 22.00
N LEU A 15 16.19 4.03 21.12
CA LEU A 15 14.75 4.27 21.30
C LEU A 15 13.90 3.03 20.99
N SER A 16 14.18 2.36 19.87
CA SER A 16 13.43 1.18 19.41
C SER A 16 13.82 -0.09 20.16
N ARG A 17 15.11 -0.24 20.52
CA ARG A 17 15.73 -1.49 21.02
C ARG A 17 15.58 -2.64 20.02
N GLY A 18 15.93 -3.86 20.42
CA GLY A 18 15.64 -5.05 19.63
C GLY A 18 14.13 -5.29 19.58
N THR A 19 13.54 -5.18 18.39
CA THR A 19 12.09 -5.30 18.16
C THR A 19 11.68 -6.57 17.41
N SER A 20 12.66 -7.31 16.88
CA SER A 20 12.44 -8.63 16.28
C SER A 20 12.15 -9.69 17.35
N VAL A 21 11.18 -10.56 17.05
CA VAL A 21 10.63 -11.55 17.98
C VAL A 21 10.46 -12.88 17.25
N THR A 22 11.03 -13.95 17.81
CA THR A 22 10.86 -15.31 17.28
C THR A 22 9.45 -15.84 17.58
N SER A 23 8.97 -16.75 16.74
CA SER A 23 7.61 -17.30 16.79
C SER A 23 7.22 -17.87 18.16
N ASP A 24 8.14 -18.50 18.87
CA ASP A 24 7.96 -19.08 20.21
C ASP A 24 7.74 -18.03 21.31
N LEU A 25 8.17 -16.78 21.10
CA LEU A 25 8.06 -15.68 22.05
C LEU A 25 6.91 -14.72 21.74
N LEU A 26 6.16 -14.92 20.65
CA LEU A 26 5.14 -13.97 20.19
C LEU A 26 4.06 -13.68 21.24
N HIS A 27 3.56 -14.71 21.92
CA HIS A 27 2.53 -14.54 22.95
C HIS A 27 3.04 -13.69 24.12
N THR A 28 4.24 -13.99 24.61
CA THR A 28 4.90 -13.23 25.69
C THR A 28 5.16 -11.79 25.25
N TYR A 29 5.64 -11.59 24.03
CA TYR A 29 5.87 -10.26 23.46
C TYR A 29 4.59 -9.42 23.39
N VAL A 30 3.48 -9.98 22.89
CA VAL A 30 2.19 -9.27 22.83
C VAL A 30 1.68 -8.94 24.23
N SER A 31 1.78 -9.88 25.18
CA SER A 31 1.42 -9.64 26.59
C SER A 31 2.24 -8.49 27.18
N ASP A 32 3.56 -8.49 26.97
CA ASP A 32 4.46 -7.43 27.42
C ASP A 32 4.18 -6.07 26.76
N LEU A 33 3.80 -6.09 25.48
CA LEU A 33 3.45 -4.89 24.72
C LEU A 33 2.23 -4.19 25.29
N LEU A 34 1.21 -4.98 25.65
CA LEU A 34 -0.10 -4.53 26.13
C LEU A 34 -0.15 -4.28 27.64
N THR A 35 0.80 -4.82 28.41
CA THR A 35 0.83 -4.63 29.87
C THR A 35 1.13 -3.16 30.21
N PRO A 36 0.23 -2.45 30.93
CA PRO A 36 0.46 -1.07 31.32
C PRO A 36 1.61 -0.93 32.33
N GLY A 37 2.47 0.08 32.13
CA GLY A 37 3.46 0.46 33.14
C GLY A 37 2.86 1.27 34.30
N ALA A 38 3.69 1.70 35.25
CA ALA A 38 3.27 2.48 36.43
C ALA A 38 2.51 3.79 36.09
N LEU A 39 2.69 4.34 34.89
CA LEU A 39 2.02 5.55 34.40
C LEU A 39 0.78 5.24 33.53
N GLY A 40 0.31 3.98 33.50
CA GLY A 40 -0.83 3.54 32.70
C GLY A 40 -0.58 3.41 31.18
N ARG A 41 0.60 3.82 30.70
CA ARG A 41 1.01 3.67 29.29
C ARG A 41 1.64 2.32 29.03
N THR A 42 1.24 1.69 27.93
CA THR A 42 1.76 0.42 27.46
C THR A 42 3.06 0.62 26.67
N ARG A 43 3.78 -0.47 26.34
CA ARG A 43 4.92 -0.37 25.41
C ARG A 43 4.43 -0.17 23.97
N MET A 44 3.27 -0.71 23.63
CA MET A 44 2.60 -0.47 22.34
C MET A 44 2.37 1.03 22.09
N ASP A 45 1.86 1.77 23.09
CA ASP A 45 1.64 3.23 22.97
C ASP A 45 2.95 3.98 22.67
N LYS A 46 4.06 3.54 23.30
CA LYS A 46 5.38 4.16 23.10
C LYS A 46 5.90 3.88 21.70
N GLN A 47 5.77 2.64 21.23
CA GLN A 47 6.18 2.24 19.89
C GLN A 47 5.34 2.96 18.83
N PHE A 48 4.02 2.97 18.98
CA PHE A 48 3.12 3.66 18.06
C PHE A 48 3.43 5.16 17.98
N LYS A 49 3.68 5.81 19.12
CA LYS A 49 4.12 7.22 19.15
C LYS A 49 5.44 7.47 18.41
N LEU A 50 6.36 6.52 18.38
CA LEU A 50 7.60 6.64 17.60
C LEU A 50 7.33 6.47 16.11
N ILE A 51 6.42 5.57 15.73
CA ILE A 51 6.00 5.34 14.34
C ILE A 51 5.24 6.55 13.77
N SER A 52 4.33 7.14 14.55
CA SER A 52 3.48 8.26 14.13
C SER A 52 4.18 9.62 14.09
N GLN A 53 5.44 9.69 14.55
CA GLN A 53 6.22 10.91 14.47
C GLN A 53 6.51 11.28 13.02
N ARG A 54 6.05 12.47 12.60
CA ARG A 54 6.34 13.01 11.28
C ARG A 54 7.83 13.28 11.11
N GLN A 55 8.49 12.42 10.35
CA GLN A 55 9.90 12.60 9.99
C GLN A 55 10.09 13.41 8.70
N ALA A 56 9.07 13.45 7.84
CA ALA A 56 9.15 14.13 6.55
C ALA A 56 9.07 15.65 6.70
N LYS A 57 9.99 16.35 6.04
CA LYS A 57 10.09 17.81 5.99
C LYS A 57 9.32 18.35 4.78
N HIS A 58 9.01 19.64 4.78
CA HIS A 58 8.33 20.28 3.65
C HIS A 58 9.06 20.07 2.31
N ALA A 59 10.40 20.10 2.32
CA ALA A 59 11.21 19.85 1.13
C ALA A 59 11.05 18.44 0.56
N ASP A 60 10.66 17.46 1.38
CA ASP A 60 10.45 16.07 0.93
C ASP A 60 9.17 15.92 0.09
N TYR A 61 8.33 16.95 -0.01
CA TYR A 61 7.10 16.95 -0.80
C TYR A 61 7.19 17.86 -2.03
N SER A 62 8.41 18.18 -2.48
CA SER A 62 8.63 19.23 -3.48
C SER A 62 7.78 19.06 -4.74
N THR A 63 7.65 17.83 -5.27
CA THR A 63 6.85 17.50 -6.46
C THR A 63 5.36 17.51 -6.15
N ALA A 64 4.95 16.92 -5.03
CA ALA A 64 3.54 16.87 -4.62
C ALA A 64 2.95 18.27 -4.38
N LEU A 65 3.80 19.22 -3.97
CA LEU A 65 3.44 20.62 -3.71
C LEU A 65 3.60 21.54 -4.92
N ARG A 66 4.02 21.04 -6.09
CA ARG A 66 4.06 21.86 -7.31
C ARG A 66 2.65 22.29 -7.71
N ASP A 67 2.55 23.49 -8.27
CA ASP A 67 1.32 23.99 -8.86
C ASP A 67 0.79 22.98 -9.90
N GLY A 68 -0.49 22.63 -9.80
CA GLY A 68 -1.13 21.63 -10.67
C GLY A 68 -1.06 20.17 -10.18
N ASN A 69 -0.35 19.89 -9.08
CA ASN A 69 -0.33 18.56 -8.48
C ASN A 69 -1.23 18.43 -7.24
N ALA A 70 -1.63 19.55 -6.64
CA ALA A 70 -2.46 19.54 -5.44
C ALA A 70 -3.84 18.91 -5.67
N GLU A 71 -4.46 19.18 -6.83
CA GLU A 71 -5.75 18.64 -7.27
C GLU A 71 -5.71 17.16 -7.67
N ARG A 72 -4.50 16.59 -7.80
CA ARG A 72 -4.27 15.15 -8.05
C ARG A 72 -4.26 14.34 -6.77
N ASN A 73 -4.39 15.00 -5.61
CA ASN A 73 -4.39 14.37 -4.28
C ASN A 73 -5.80 14.38 -3.70
N ARG A 74 -6.28 13.22 -3.24
CA ARG A 74 -7.54 13.14 -2.48
C ARG A 74 -7.38 13.73 -1.08
N ALA A 75 -6.24 13.47 -0.43
CA ALA A 75 -5.91 14.03 0.87
C ALA A 75 -4.47 14.56 0.93
N ARG A 76 -4.31 15.79 1.44
CA ARG A 76 -2.99 16.41 1.66
C ARG A 76 -2.16 15.69 2.71
N ALA A 77 -2.81 14.98 3.64
CA ALA A 77 -2.12 14.27 4.73
C ALA A 77 -1.32 13.05 4.25
N LEU A 78 -1.64 12.51 3.06
CA LEU A 78 -1.06 11.29 2.49
C LEU A 78 -0.41 11.57 1.13
N MET A 79 0.26 12.72 1.00
CA MET A 79 1.06 13.00 -0.20
C MET A 79 2.34 12.14 -0.20
N PRO A 80 2.81 11.68 -1.36
CA PRO A 80 4.05 10.94 -1.45
C PRO A 80 5.26 11.87 -1.24
N VAL A 81 6.31 11.34 -0.64
CA VAL A 81 7.59 12.02 -0.47
C VAL A 81 8.57 11.66 -1.58
N GLU A 82 9.52 12.53 -1.90
CA GLU A 82 10.47 12.36 -3.01
C GLU A 82 11.23 11.02 -3.00
N ARG A 83 11.63 10.55 -1.81
CA ARG A 83 12.42 9.33 -1.66
C ARG A 83 11.72 8.05 -2.11
N SER A 84 10.39 8.06 -2.15
CA SER A 84 9.57 6.87 -2.37
C SER A 84 8.44 7.08 -3.37
N ARG A 85 8.24 8.31 -3.88
CA ARG A 85 7.18 8.57 -4.84
C ARG A 85 7.34 7.73 -6.09
N VAL A 86 6.21 7.35 -6.67
CA VAL A 86 6.17 6.79 -8.01
C VAL A 86 6.31 7.93 -9.03
N CYS A 87 7.09 7.70 -10.08
CA CYS A 87 7.37 8.68 -11.12
C CYS A 87 6.86 8.13 -12.44
N LEU A 88 5.93 8.83 -13.08
CA LEU A 88 5.45 8.46 -14.41
C LEU A 88 6.20 9.23 -15.50
N THR A 89 6.20 8.69 -16.72
CA THR A 89 6.60 9.46 -17.90
C THR A 89 5.65 10.64 -18.08
N ALA A 90 6.22 11.83 -18.31
CA ALA A 90 5.45 13.04 -18.55
C ALA A 90 4.58 12.90 -19.81
N SER A 91 3.33 13.33 -19.72
CA SER A 91 2.36 13.31 -20.82
C SER A 91 1.74 14.70 -21.02
N LYS A 92 0.95 14.87 -22.08
CA LYS A 92 0.27 16.16 -22.34
C LYS A 92 -0.67 16.55 -21.22
N SER A 93 -1.36 15.58 -20.61
CA SER A 93 -2.27 15.80 -19.49
C SER A 93 -1.57 15.78 -18.13
N ASN A 94 -0.34 15.28 -18.04
CA ASN A 94 0.44 15.18 -16.80
C ASN A 94 1.92 15.49 -17.06
N SER A 95 2.24 16.77 -17.22
CA SER A 95 3.60 17.23 -17.56
C SER A 95 4.63 17.01 -16.45
N THR A 96 4.18 16.82 -15.21
CA THR A 96 5.05 16.57 -14.05
C THR A 96 5.33 15.08 -13.83
N GLY A 97 4.59 14.18 -14.50
CA GLY A 97 4.64 12.74 -14.25
C GLY A 97 4.20 12.38 -12.82
N TYR A 98 3.40 13.25 -12.19
CA TYR A 98 3.00 13.10 -10.79
C TYR A 98 1.77 12.20 -10.67
N ILE A 99 1.84 11.28 -9.70
CA ILE A 99 0.72 10.49 -9.21
C ILE A 99 0.86 10.36 -7.68
N ASN A 100 -0.26 10.36 -6.96
CA ASN A 100 -0.23 10.12 -5.52
C ASN A 100 -0.08 8.62 -5.24
N ALA A 101 1.17 8.15 -5.35
CA ALA A 101 1.55 6.79 -5.02
C ALA A 101 2.97 6.75 -4.46
N SER A 102 3.25 5.77 -3.61
CA SER A 102 4.56 5.56 -2.99
C SER A 102 4.95 4.10 -3.05
N TYR A 103 6.21 3.84 -3.38
CA TYR A 103 6.81 2.54 -3.14
C TYR A 103 6.83 2.25 -1.65
N VAL A 104 6.43 1.05 -1.25
CA VAL A 104 6.55 0.54 0.11
C VAL A 104 7.39 -0.73 0.06
N MET A 105 8.31 -0.81 1.02
CA MET A 105 9.21 -1.94 1.18
C MET A 105 8.44 -3.17 1.66
N GLY A 106 8.72 -4.31 1.05
CA GLY A 106 8.24 -5.61 1.50
C GLY A 106 9.36 -6.47 2.07
N HIS A 107 9.14 -7.77 2.14
CA HIS A 107 10.11 -8.71 2.71
C HIS A 107 11.25 -8.99 1.74
N HIS A 108 10.93 -9.23 0.48
CA HIS A 108 11.87 -9.67 -0.55
C HIS A 108 12.45 -8.49 -1.33
N HIS A 109 11.68 -7.41 -1.49
CA HIS A 109 12.07 -6.28 -2.32
C HIS A 109 11.86 -4.91 -1.64
N SER A 110 12.79 -3.98 -1.89
CA SER A 110 12.68 -2.59 -1.43
C SER A 110 11.53 -1.80 -2.10
N LYS A 111 11.02 -2.31 -3.22
CA LYS A 111 9.92 -1.76 -4.02
C LYS A 111 8.85 -2.82 -4.30
N GLU A 112 8.56 -3.67 -3.31
CA GLU A 112 7.63 -4.79 -3.45
C GLU A 112 6.18 -4.33 -3.66
N PHE A 113 5.82 -3.20 -3.04
CA PHE A 113 4.48 -2.65 -3.14
C PHE A 113 4.51 -1.23 -3.71
N ILE A 114 3.44 -0.88 -4.41
CA ILE A 114 3.07 0.51 -4.70
C ILE A 114 1.75 0.79 -3.98
N VAL A 115 1.77 1.69 -3.00
CA VAL A 115 0.56 2.15 -2.30
C VAL A 115 0.05 3.43 -2.94
N SER A 116 -1.21 3.42 -3.40
CA SER A 116 -1.87 4.55 -4.06
C SER A 116 -3.23 4.87 -3.42
N GLN A 117 -3.73 6.09 -3.64
CA GLN A 117 -5.15 6.39 -3.45
C GLN A 117 -5.99 5.76 -4.57
N THR A 118 -7.29 5.54 -4.30
CA THR A 118 -8.27 5.23 -5.35
C THR A 118 -8.28 6.36 -6.37
N PRO A 119 -8.18 6.04 -7.68
CA PRO A 119 -8.09 7.06 -8.73
C PRO A 119 -9.20 8.10 -8.64
N LEU A 120 -8.83 9.36 -8.82
CA LEU A 120 -9.76 10.43 -9.14
C LEU A 120 -10.10 10.35 -10.63
N SER A 121 -11.26 10.88 -11.03
CA SER A 121 -11.66 10.95 -12.45
C SER A 121 -10.61 11.59 -13.34
N SER A 122 -9.87 12.59 -12.82
CA SER A 122 -8.78 13.27 -13.52
C SER A 122 -7.47 12.48 -13.60
N THR A 123 -7.34 11.39 -12.85
CA THR A 123 -6.09 10.61 -12.68
C THR A 123 -6.22 9.14 -13.11
N VAL A 124 -7.37 8.71 -13.65
CA VAL A 124 -7.58 7.33 -14.14
C VAL A 124 -6.52 6.94 -15.18
N ALA A 125 -6.23 7.83 -16.13
CA ALA A 125 -5.20 7.61 -17.14
C ALA A 125 -3.80 7.43 -16.52
N ASP A 126 -3.49 8.19 -15.47
CA ASP A 126 -2.21 8.11 -14.77
C ASP A 126 -2.09 6.82 -13.94
N PHE A 127 -3.20 6.35 -13.36
CA PHE A 127 -3.23 5.07 -12.63
C PHE A 127 -2.94 3.88 -13.55
N TRP A 128 -3.57 3.81 -14.73
CA TRP A 128 -3.25 2.75 -15.69
C TRP A 128 -1.86 2.91 -16.30
N ARG A 129 -1.38 4.14 -16.50
CA ARG A 129 0.00 4.39 -16.90
C ARG A 129 0.98 3.87 -15.85
N MET A 130 0.68 4.05 -14.56
CA MET A 130 1.47 3.48 -13.47
C MET A 130 1.53 1.96 -13.52
N ILE A 131 0.38 1.30 -13.72
CA ILE A 131 0.31 -0.16 -13.89
C ILE A 131 1.19 -0.62 -15.05
N TRP A 132 1.06 0.04 -16.20
CA TRP A 132 1.81 -0.26 -17.42
C TRP A 132 3.32 -0.05 -17.28
N GLU A 133 3.75 1.16 -16.88
CA GLU A 133 5.17 1.53 -16.82
C GLU A 133 5.95 0.73 -15.76
N HIS A 134 5.28 0.29 -14.69
CA HIS A 134 5.88 -0.54 -13.66
C HIS A 134 5.68 -2.04 -13.88
N GLY A 135 4.99 -2.43 -14.95
CA GLY A 135 4.73 -3.83 -15.29
C GLY A 135 3.99 -4.57 -14.18
N ALA A 136 3.08 -3.89 -13.48
CA ALA A 136 2.38 -4.44 -12.33
C ALA A 136 1.28 -5.39 -12.81
N HIS A 137 1.46 -6.68 -12.55
CA HIS A 137 0.47 -7.71 -12.90
C HIS A 137 -0.65 -7.84 -11.87
N THR A 138 -0.46 -7.31 -10.66
CA THR A 138 -1.38 -7.51 -9.54
C THR A 138 -1.79 -6.18 -8.93
N VAL A 139 -3.09 -5.98 -8.82
CA VAL A 139 -3.71 -4.82 -8.17
C VAL A 139 -4.63 -5.32 -7.06
N VAL A 140 -4.60 -4.67 -5.89
CA VAL A 140 -5.50 -4.94 -4.77
C VAL A 140 -6.28 -3.68 -4.45
N CYS A 141 -7.60 -3.76 -4.58
CA CYS A 141 -8.55 -2.72 -4.25
C CYS A 141 -9.15 -3.02 -2.87
N LEU A 142 -8.82 -2.17 -1.89
CA LEU A 142 -9.31 -2.26 -0.53
C LEU A 142 -10.39 -1.20 -0.28
N PRO A 143 -11.43 -1.52 0.51
CA PRO A 143 -12.57 -0.64 0.73
C PRO A 143 -12.23 0.51 1.69
N ASP A 144 -13.12 1.50 1.75
CA ASP A 144 -13.09 2.50 2.81
C ASP A 144 -13.61 1.90 4.11
N THR A 145 -12.75 1.75 5.11
CA THR A 145 -13.17 1.27 6.44
C THR A 145 -13.90 2.34 7.26
N HIS A 146 -13.88 3.60 6.84
CA HIS A 146 -14.44 4.73 7.59
C HIS A 146 -15.72 5.34 6.98
N SER A 147 -16.06 5.02 5.73
CA SER A 147 -17.29 5.52 5.10
C SER A 147 -18.34 4.42 4.92
N GLN A 148 -19.23 4.27 5.91
CA GLN A 148 -20.53 3.64 5.65
C GLN A 148 -21.50 4.56 4.89
N SER A 149 -21.13 5.82 4.65
CA SER A 149 -22.07 6.86 4.22
C SER A 149 -21.66 7.69 2.99
N GLU A 150 -20.59 7.35 2.28
CA GLU A 150 -20.25 8.05 1.04
C GLU A 150 -19.94 7.07 -0.10
N GLN A 151 -20.97 6.40 -0.60
CA GLN A 151 -21.08 6.03 -2.01
C GLN A 151 -21.27 7.30 -2.88
N GLY A 152 -20.51 8.35 -2.59
CA GLY A 152 -20.41 9.55 -3.40
C GLY A 152 -19.55 9.22 -4.61
N GLU A 153 -20.22 9.11 -5.77
CA GLU A 153 -19.64 9.05 -7.12
C GLU A 153 -18.25 8.39 -7.19
N SER A 154 -18.18 7.10 -6.84
CA SER A 154 -16.97 6.32 -7.13
C SER A 154 -16.73 6.38 -8.64
N CYS A 155 -15.65 7.06 -9.05
CA CYS A 155 -15.25 7.08 -10.44
C CYS A 155 -14.91 5.65 -10.86
N VAL A 156 -15.65 5.12 -11.81
CA VAL A 156 -15.31 3.85 -12.46
C VAL A 156 -14.00 4.07 -13.21
N TYR A 157 -12.92 3.49 -12.69
CA TYR A 157 -11.58 3.66 -13.24
C TYR A 157 -11.13 2.47 -14.10
N TRP A 158 -11.95 1.43 -14.25
CA TRP A 158 -11.64 0.24 -15.06
C TRP A 158 -12.68 0.05 -16.18
N PRO A 159 -12.30 -0.55 -17.32
CA PRO A 159 -13.22 -0.76 -18.44
C PRO A 159 -14.34 -1.75 -18.10
N SER A 160 -15.48 -1.59 -18.76
CA SER A 160 -16.53 -2.62 -18.78
C SER A 160 -16.26 -3.62 -19.91
N LYS A 161 -16.96 -4.76 -19.90
CA LYS A 161 -16.78 -5.84 -20.88
C LYS A 161 -16.86 -5.37 -22.34
N ASP A 162 -17.76 -4.43 -22.63
CA ASP A 162 -18.05 -3.98 -23.99
C ASP A 162 -17.42 -2.61 -24.30
N GLN A 163 -16.76 -1.99 -23.33
CA GLN A 163 -16.22 -0.63 -23.46
C GLN A 163 -14.79 -0.55 -22.93
N PRO A 164 -13.78 -0.81 -23.78
CA PRO A 164 -12.38 -0.55 -23.47
C PRO A 164 -12.12 0.92 -23.16
N MET A 165 -11.11 1.18 -22.32
CA MET A 165 -10.63 2.52 -22.03
C MET A 165 -9.33 2.78 -22.79
N SER A 166 -9.37 3.69 -23.76
CA SER A 166 -8.18 4.12 -24.49
C SER A 166 -7.57 5.39 -23.91
N PHE A 167 -6.26 5.36 -23.72
CA PHE A 167 -5.44 6.47 -23.24
C PHE A 167 -4.31 6.76 -24.23
N GLU A 168 -3.54 7.82 -23.99
CA GLU A 168 -2.36 8.14 -24.80
C GLU A 168 -1.32 7.00 -24.67
N GLY A 169 -1.15 6.24 -25.76
CA GLY A 169 -0.15 5.18 -25.90
C GLY A 169 -0.61 3.76 -25.55
N PHE A 170 -1.79 3.57 -24.95
CA PHE A 170 -2.27 2.23 -24.57
C PHE A 170 -3.80 2.15 -24.45
N THR A 171 -4.34 0.95 -24.55
CA THR A 171 -5.77 0.63 -24.32
C THR A 171 -5.89 -0.45 -23.26
N VAL A 172 -6.84 -0.25 -22.34
CA VAL A 172 -7.18 -1.19 -21.28
C VAL A 172 -8.49 -1.87 -21.62
N SER A 173 -8.49 -3.20 -21.63
CA SER A 173 -9.66 -4.01 -21.95
C SER A 173 -9.98 -4.98 -20.83
N TYR A 174 -11.27 -5.17 -20.56
CA TYR A 174 -11.74 -6.22 -19.65
C TYR A 174 -11.56 -7.59 -20.30
N SER A 175 -11.09 -8.57 -19.53
CA SER A 175 -10.80 -9.92 -20.01
C SER A 175 -11.65 -11.00 -19.32
N GLY A 176 -11.97 -10.82 -18.04
CA GLY A 176 -12.82 -11.75 -17.30
C GLY A 176 -13.02 -11.37 -15.84
N GLU A 177 -13.87 -12.13 -15.14
CA GLU A 177 -14.02 -12.03 -13.70
C GLU A 177 -14.40 -13.37 -13.08
N GLU A 178 -14.04 -13.54 -11.82
CA GLU A 178 -14.44 -14.65 -10.98
C GLU A 178 -14.66 -14.20 -9.53
N HIS A 179 -15.35 -15.04 -8.75
CA HIS A 179 -15.52 -14.84 -7.32
C HIS A 179 -14.78 -15.93 -6.56
N VAL A 180 -13.77 -15.54 -5.79
CA VAL A 180 -13.04 -16.43 -4.89
C VAL A 180 -13.70 -16.36 -3.51
N CYS A 181 -14.05 -17.51 -2.95
CA CYS A 181 -14.58 -17.59 -1.59
C CYS A 181 -13.43 -17.61 -0.58
N LEU A 182 -13.45 -16.67 0.36
CA LEU A 182 -12.56 -16.63 1.52
C LEU A 182 -13.29 -17.28 2.72
N SER A 183 -12.66 -17.31 3.90
CA SER A 183 -13.33 -17.79 5.11
C SER A 183 -14.60 -16.99 5.41
N ASN A 184 -15.54 -17.61 6.15
CA ASN A 184 -16.83 -17.01 6.51
C ASN A 184 -17.72 -16.61 5.32
N ASP A 185 -17.61 -17.30 4.19
CA ASP A 185 -18.38 -17.03 2.96
C ASP A 185 -18.17 -15.61 2.39
N GLU A 186 -17.08 -14.93 2.80
CA GLU A 186 -16.69 -13.65 2.20
C GLU A 186 -16.29 -13.87 0.74
N ARG A 187 -16.81 -13.04 -0.16
CA ARG A 187 -16.53 -13.15 -1.61
C ARG A 187 -15.54 -12.08 -2.03
N LEU A 188 -14.39 -12.51 -2.52
CA LEU A 188 -13.41 -11.69 -3.20
C LEU A 188 -13.74 -11.63 -4.69
N LEU A 189 -13.95 -10.42 -5.21
CA LEU A 189 -14.10 -10.23 -6.65
C LEU A 189 -12.71 -10.17 -7.28
N VAL A 190 -12.45 -11.03 -8.26
CA VAL A 190 -11.21 -11.04 -9.04
C VAL A 190 -11.55 -10.69 -10.47
N GLN A 191 -10.89 -9.67 -11.02
CA GLN A 191 -11.11 -9.20 -12.38
C GLN A 191 -9.80 -9.19 -13.15
N ASP A 192 -9.85 -9.68 -14.38
CA ASP A 192 -8.70 -9.72 -15.28
C ASP A 192 -8.85 -8.66 -16.36
N PHE A 193 -7.77 -7.92 -16.60
CA PHE A 193 -7.66 -6.87 -17.60
C PHE A 193 -6.41 -7.09 -18.46
N THR A 194 -6.42 -6.52 -19.66
CA THR A 194 -5.25 -6.44 -20.53
C THR A 194 -4.95 -4.99 -20.83
N VAL A 195 -3.67 -4.62 -20.77
CA VAL A 195 -3.15 -3.33 -21.23
C VAL A 195 -2.31 -3.59 -22.47
N ASP A 196 -2.75 -3.04 -23.59
CA ASP A 196 -2.10 -3.19 -24.89
C ASP A 196 -1.61 -1.83 -25.39
N SER A 197 -0.41 -1.78 -25.96
CA SER A 197 0.17 -0.57 -26.53
C SER A 197 0.47 -0.81 -28.01
N PRO A 198 -0.10 -0.03 -28.95
CA PRO A 198 0.16 -0.22 -30.39
C PRO A 198 1.63 -0.07 -30.78
N GLU A 199 2.42 0.60 -29.95
CA GLU A 199 3.85 0.85 -30.17
C GLU A 199 4.73 -0.32 -29.69
N ASN A 200 4.22 -1.13 -28.76
CA ASN A 200 4.93 -2.25 -28.16
C ASN A 200 4.20 -3.56 -28.47
N ASN A 201 4.87 -4.55 -29.04
CA ASN A 201 4.31 -5.90 -29.24
C ASN A 201 4.22 -6.70 -27.93
N TYR A 202 3.75 -6.07 -26.85
CA TYR A 202 3.63 -6.62 -25.52
C TYR A 202 2.26 -6.28 -24.95
N VAL A 203 1.57 -7.29 -24.43
CA VAL A 203 0.31 -7.13 -23.71
C VAL A 203 0.58 -7.43 -22.24
N LEU A 204 0.22 -6.50 -21.37
CA LEU A 204 0.32 -6.69 -19.92
C LEU A 204 -1.01 -7.24 -19.41
N GLU A 205 -1.00 -8.46 -18.89
CA GLU A 205 -2.13 -9.02 -18.15
C GLU A 205 -2.12 -8.51 -16.70
N VAL A 206 -3.26 -7.99 -16.25
CA VAL A 206 -3.43 -7.37 -14.94
C VAL A 206 -4.59 -8.03 -14.22
N ARG A 207 -4.32 -8.61 -13.07
CA ARG A 207 -5.32 -9.21 -12.18
C ARG A 207 -5.59 -8.29 -10.98
N GLN A 208 -6.84 -7.88 -10.83
CA GLN A 208 -7.31 -7.04 -9.74
C GLN A 208 -8.10 -7.87 -8.71
N TYR A 209 -7.72 -7.77 -7.44
CA TYR A 209 -8.41 -8.36 -6.31
C TYR A 209 -9.16 -7.26 -5.55
N SER A 210 -10.49 -7.31 -5.56
CA SER A 210 -11.36 -6.29 -4.95
C SER A 210 -12.08 -6.85 -3.73
N ALA A 211 -11.61 -6.45 -2.54
CA ALA A 211 -12.23 -6.82 -1.28
C ALA A 211 -13.42 -5.91 -0.97
N ALA A 212 -14.57 -6.49 -0.63
CA ALA A 212 -15.76 -5.71 -0.26
C ALA A 212 -15.66 -5.12 1.16
N CYS A 213 -15.01 -5.84 2.07
CA CYS A 213 -14.77 -5.43 3.46
C CYS A 213 -13.45 -6.06 3.91
N TRP A 214 -12.43 -5.26 4.23
CA TRP A 214 -11.15 -5.77 4.72
C TRP A 214 -10.37 -4.68 5.47
N PRO A 215 -9.90 -4.94 6.71
CA PRO A 215 -10.31 -6.03 7.60
C PRO A 215 -11.83 -6.03 7.86
N ASN A 216 -12.45 -7.21 7.88
CA ASN A 216 -13.88 -7.30 8.22
C ASN A 216 -14.05 -7.28 9.75
N PRO A 217 -14.72 -6.26 10.33
CA PRO A 217 -14.93 -6.15 11.79
C PRO A 217 -15.84 -7.25 12.36
N ASP A 218 -16.68 -7.87 11.53
CA ASP A 218 -17.62 -8.93 11.92
C ASP A 218 -17.02 -10.34 11.81
N SER A 219 -15.79 -10.46 11.28
CA SER A 219 -15.06 -11.72 11.13
C SER A 219 -13.88 -11.81 12.13
N PRO A 220 -13.44 -13.02 12.52
CA PRO A 220 -12.21 -13.19 13.29
C PRO A 220 -11.01 -12.54 12.58
N ILE A 221 -10.21 -11.77 13.32
CA ILE A 221 -9.05 -11.02 12.78
C ILE A 221 -8.12 -11.89 11.93
N ARG A 222 -7.96 -13.18 12.28
CA ARG A 222 -7.14 -14.14 11.51
C ARG A 222 -7.56 -14.25 10.04
N ASN A 223 -8.83 -14.00 9.71
CA ASN A 223 -9.34 -14.09 8.34
C ASN A 223 -8.74 -13.02 7.43
N CYS A 224 -8.14 -11.96 7.99
CA CYS A 224 -7.38 -10.98 7.20
C CYS A 224 -6.28 -11.63 6.36
N PHE A 225 -5.70 -12.74 6.87
CA PHE A 225 -4.66 -13.49 6.19
C PHE A 225 -5.15 -14.28 4.97
N ASP A 226 -6.45 -14.47 4.78
CA ASP A 226 -6.98 -15.17 3.60
C ASP A 226 -6.72 -14.36 2.33
N LEU A 227 -7.05 -13.07 2.36
CA LEU A 227 -6.76 -12.15 1.25
C LEU A 227 -5.25 -12.03 1.01
N VAL A 228 -4.48 -11.85 2.10
CA VAL A 228 -3.01 -11.78 2.04
C VAL A 228 -2.43 -13.01 1.37
N SER A 229 -2.84 -14.21 1.81
CA SER A 229 -2.36 -15.48 1.26
C SER A 229 -2.77 -15.66 -0.19
N THR A 230 -4.01 -15.32 -0.55
CA THR A 230 -4.53 -15.44 -1.91
C THR A 230 -3.74 -14.57 -2.89
N VAL A 231 -3.51 -13.30 -2.54
CA VAL A 231 -2.74 -12.36 -3.39
C VAL A 231 -1.27 -12.78 -3.44
N ARG A 232 -0.68 -13.14 -2.30
CA ARG A 232 0.74 -13.52 -2.21
C ARG A 232 1.05 -14.78 -3.00
N GLU A 233 0.18 -15.79 -2.99
CA GLU A 233 0.39 -17.01 -3.78
C GLU A 233 0.43 -16.69 -5.29
N HIS A 234 -0.38 -15.73 -5.74
CA HIS A 234 -0.36 -15.27 -7.13
C HIS A 234 0.89 -14.44 -7.47
N SER A 235 1.35 -13.57 -6.56
CA SER A 235 2.49 -12.68 -6.81
C SER A 235 3.86 -13.28 -6.46
N ARG A 236 3.91 -14.48 -5.86
CA ARG A 236 5.13 -15.11 -5.30
C ARG A 236 6.31 -15.21 -6.27
N HIS A 237 6.06 -15.33 -7.56
CA HIS A 237 7.09 -15.47 -8.60
C HIS A 237 7.32 -14.20 -9.42
N SER A 238 6.70 -13.09 -9.04
CA SER A 238 6.79 -11.82 -9.72
C SER A 238 7.75 -10.88 -9.01
N ASP A 239 8.81 -10.46 -9.69
CA ASP A 239 9.69 -9.37 -9.23
C ASP A 239 9.07 -7.98 -9.48
N ARG A 240 7.83 -7.92 -9.99
CA ARG A 240 7.09 -6.69 -10.27
C ARG A 240 6.30 -6.24 -9.03
N PRO A 241 6.17 -4.92 -8.80
CA PRO A 241 5.45 -4.42 -7.65
C PRO A 241 3.97 -4.82 -7.70
N THR A 242 3.43 -5.18 -6.54
CA THR A 242 1.98 -5.30 -6.36
C THR A 242 1.40 -3.93 -6.01
N ILE A 243 0.40 -3.47 -6.76
CA ILE A 243 -0.26 -2.20 -6.48
C ILE A 243 -1.37 -2.43 -5.46
N ILE A 244 -1.32 -1.71 -4.35
CA ILE A 244 -2.35 -1.72 -3.30
C ILE A 244 -2.97 -0.34 -3.25
N HIS A 245 -4.29 -0.25 -3.29
CA HIS A 245 -4.96 1.02 -3.06
C HIS A 245 -6.19 0.88 -2.18
N ASP A 246 -6.41 1.92 -1.41
CA ASP A 246 -7.65 2.24 -0.69
C ASP A 246 -8.02 3.69 -1.05
N PRO A 247 -9.15 4.25 -0.57
CA PRO A 247 -9.58 5.60 -0.97
C PRO A 247 -8.49 6.68 -0.87
N LEU A 248 -7.60 6.61 0.13
CA LEU A 248 -6.58 7.62 0.41
C LEU A 248 -5.14 7.11 0.20
N GLY A 249 -4.96 5.81 -0.05
CA GLY A 249 -3.67 5.11 0.07
C GLY A 249 -3.17 5.19 1.51
N GLY A 250 -4.04 4.92 2.48
CA GLY A 250 -3.82 5.16 3.89
C GLY A 250 -3.52 3.88 4.67
N ALA A 251 -4.11 3.83 5.87
CA ALA A 251 -3.87 2.79 6.87
C ALA A 251 -4.24 1.38 6.38
N THR A 252 -5.32 1.23 5.62
CA THR A 252 -5.80 -0.08 5.14
C THR A 252 -4.81 -0.69 4.13
N SER A 253 -4.33 0.10 3.17
CA SER A 253 -3.27 -0.31 2.25
C SER A 253 -1.96 -0.59 2.97
N GLY A 254 -1.59 0.26 3.93
CA GLY A 254 -0.40 0.06 4.76
C GLY A 254 -0.46 -1.23 5.58
N LEU A 255 -1.63 -1.53 6.16
CA LEU A 255 -1.88 -2.76 6.91
C LEU A 255 -1.75 -3.99 6.02
N PHE A 256 -2.27 -3.95 4.80
CA PHE A 256 -2.10 -5.05 3.84
C PHE A 256 -0.63 -5.31 3.52
N CYS A 257 0.14 -4.26 3.21
CA CYS A 257 1.58 -4.38 2.96
C CYS A 257 2.31 -4.94 4.18
N ALA A 258 1.99 -4.43 5.37
CA ALA A 258 2.60 -4.86 6.63
C ALA A 258 2.30 -6.32 6.96
N LEU A 259 1.04 -6.75 6.85
CA LEU A 259 0.65 -8.14 7.11
C LEU A 259 1.27 -9.10 6.09
N THR A 260 1.33 -8.71 4.81
CA THR A 260 2.01 -9.52 3.77
C THR A 260 3.49 -9.70 4.10
N THR A 261 4.18 -8.61 4.46
CA THR A 261 5.60 -8.62 4.85
C THR A 261 5.83 -9.49 6.10
N LEU A 262 5.03 -9.29 7.15
CA LEU A 262 5.16 -10.03 8.41
C LEU A 262 4.82 -11.51 8.25
N SER A 263 3.87 -11.87 7.37
CA SER A 263 3.57 -13.26 7.06
C SER A 263 4.75 -13.95 6.39
N SER A 264 5.42 -13.29 5.45
CA SER A 264 6.63 -13.83 4.80
C SER A 264 7.81 -13.94 5.78
N GLN A 265 8.05 -12.93 6.63
CA GLN A 265 9.06 -13.01 7.70
C GLN A 265 8.83 -14.21 8.62
N LEU A 266 7.58 -14.41 9.08
CA LEU A 266 7.26 -15.50 9.99
C LEU A 266 7.47 -16.88 9.34
N GLU A 267 7.08 -17.04 8.08
CA GLU A 267 7.19 -18.29 7.34
C GLU A 267 8.63 -18.64 6.96
N GLU A 268 9.44 -17.65 6.58
CA GLU A 268 10.79 -17.87 6.04
C GLU A 268 11.87 -17.78 7.13
N GLU A 269 11.71 -16.90 8.12
CA GLU A 269 12.72 -16.63 9.16
C GLU A 269 12.32 -17.18 10.54
N GLY A 270 11.05 -17.55 10.74
CA GLY A 270 10.53 -17.98 12.05
C GLY A 270 10.47 -16.86 13.09
N ALA A 271 10.55 -15.59 12.64
CA ALA A 271 10.53 -14.39 13.45
C ALA A 271 9.80 -13.26 12.74
N VAL A 272 9.39 -12.22 13.48
CA VAL A 272 8.73 -11.02 12.94
C VAL A 272 9.25 -9.77 13.61
N ASP A 273 9.26 -8.64 12.89
CA ASP A 273 9.52 -7.32 13.47
C ASP A 273 8.40 -6.33 13.12
N VAL A 274 7.32 -6.40 13.91
CA VAL A 274 6.12 -5.58 13.71
C VAL A 274 6.43 -4.08 13.75
N TYR A 275 7.30 -3.66 14.68
CA TYR A 275 7.66 -2.26 14.84
C TYR A 275 8.41 -1.73 13.62
N GLN A 276 9.43 -2.44 13.14
CA GLN A 276 10.22 -2.00 12.00
C GLN A 276 9.40 -1.98 10.71
N VAL A 277 8.55 -2.98 10.47
CA VAL A 277 7.66 -2.99 9.30
C VAL A 277 6.72 -1.80 9.31
N ALA A 278 6.07 -1.51 10.44
CA ALA A 278 5.19 -0.35 10.57
C ALA A 278 5.94 0.98 10.41
N ARG A 279 7.13 1.09 11.02
CA ARG A 279 7.99 2.28 10.93
C ARG A 279 8.47 2.52 9.51
N MET A 280 8.88 1.49 8.78
CA MET A 280 9.31 1.61 7.38
C MET A 280 8.16 1.94 6.45
N THR A 281 6.97 1.40 6.70
CA THR A 281 5.75 1.79 5.96
C THR A 281 5.50 3.30 6.11
N ASN A 282 5.55 3.85 7.35
CA ASN A 282 5.42 5.29 7.58
C ASN A 282 6.57 6.13 7.03
N LEU A 283 7.80 5.62 7.05
CA LEU A 283 8.94 6.30 6.45
C LEU A 283 8.75 6.42 4.93
N MET A 284 8.28 5.36 4.28
CA MET A 284 8.07 5.30 2.84
C MET A 284 6.80 6.03 2.41
N ARG A 285 5.75 6.04 3.21
CA ARG A 285 4.54 6.83 2.96
C ARG A 285 4.09 7.50 4.26
N PRO A 286 4.56 8.72 4.53
CA PRO A 286 4.21 9.43 5.75
C PRO A 286 2.70 9.66 5.84
N GLY A 287 2.13 9.43 7.02
CA GLY A 287 0.70 9.61 7.23
C GLY A 287 -0.09 8.32 7.45
N VAL A 288 0.45 7.17 7.02
CA VAL A 288 -0.28 5.89 6.95
C VAL A 288 -0.72 5.39 8.33
N PHE A 289 0.20 5.28 9.28
CA PHE A 289 -0.07 4.90 10.68
C PHE A 289 0.11 6.11 11.58
N ASN A 290 -0.96 6.87 11.80
CA ASN A 290 -0.99 8.04 12.68
C ASN A 290 -2.22 7.99 13.59
N ASP A 291 -2.14 8.68 14.73
CA ASP A 291 -3.33 9.04 15.50
C ASP A 291 -4.20 9.98 14.63
N LEU A 292 -5.45 9.59 14.37
CA LEU A 292 -6.47 10.44 13.75
C LEU A 292 -7.05 11.43 14.76
#